data_AF-A0A939X1U7-F1
#
_entry.id   AF-A0A939X1U7-F1
#
_cell.length_a   1.000
_cell.length_b   1.000
_cell.length_c   1.000
_cell.angle_alpha   90.00
_cell.angle_beta   90.00
_cell.angle_gamma   90.00
#
_symmetry.space_group_name_H-M   'P 1'
#
loop_
_entity.id
_entity.type
_entity.pdbx_description
1 polymer ?
#
loop_
_entity_poly.entity_id
_entity_poly.type
_entity_poly.pdbx_seq_one_letter_code
_entity_poly.pdbx_strand_id
1 'polypeptide(L)'
;MKCTKLLRIAVATILVIFSLSFLSCSKSKIQQSIPFSINTEKSANKSRKNKTKPRIGFSIASDTFILERWNKDIKIFSSEIAALGGEVLFQLSAGGTEAQITQIEYLLSKDI
;
A
#
# COMPACT_ATOMS: atom_id res chain seq x y z
N MET A 1 -39.70 -35.86 7.16
CA MET A 1 -39.52 -35.07 5.91
C MET A 1 -39.68 -33.55 6.04
N LYS A 2 -40.24 -32.98 7.13
CA LYS A 2 -40.45 -31.51 7.23
C LYS A 2 -39.17 -30.73 7.60
N CYS A 3 -38.35 -31.26 8.51
CA CYS A 3 -37.14 -30.59 9.01
C CYS A 3 -36.10 -30.28 7.90
N THR A 4 -35.84 -31.21 6.98
CA THR A 4 -34.88 -31.02 5.89
C THR A 4 -35.32 -29.98 4.84
N LYS A 5 -36.63 -29.72 4.70
CA LYS A 5 -37.15 -28.63 3.85
C LYS A 5 -36.96 -27.27 4.52
N LEU A 6 -37.27 -27.17 5.82
CA LEU A 6 -37.05 -25.94 6.61
C LEU A 6 -35.57 -25.55 6.67
N LEU A 7 -34.67 -26.52 6.89
CA LEU A 7 -33.22 -26.30 6.89
C LEU A 7 -32.72 -25.77 5.54
N ARG A 8 -33.22 -26.31 4.42
CA ARG A 8 -32.87 -25.83 3.07
C ARG A 8 -33.36 -24.42 2.78
N ILE A 9 -34.55 -24.05 3.25
CA ILE A 9 -35.10 -22.69 3.10
C ILE A 9 -34.30 -21.68 3.96
N ALA A 10 -33.93 -22.04 5.18
CA ALA A 10 -33.08 -21.22 6.04
C ALA A 10 -31.69 -20.96 5.42
N VAL A 11 -31.05 -22.01 4.86
CA VAL A 11 -29.75 -21.84 4.17
C VAL A 11 -29.88 -20.96 2.92
N ALA A 12 -30.92 -21.15 2.11
CA ALA A 12 -31.13 -20.35 0.90
C ALA A 12 -31.37 -18.86 1.21
N THR A 13 -32.14 -18.54 2.26
CA THR A 13 -32.39 -17.14 2.66
C THR A 13 -31.15 -16.44 3.21
N ILE A 14 -30.31 -17.14 4.00
CA ILE A 14 -29.03 -16.59 4.49
C ILE A 14 -28.07 -16.26 3.33
N LEU A 15 -27.97 -17.14 2.33
CA LEU A 15 -27.12 -16.92 1.16
C LEU A 15 -27.55 -15.71 0.30
N VAL A 16 -28.86 -15.49 0.17
CA VAL A 16 -29.39 -14.32 -0.55
C VAL A 16 -29.07 -13.04 0.21
N ILE A 17 -29.31 -12.98 1.53
CA ILE A 17 -29.07 -11.78 2.34
C ILE A 17 -27.58 -11.40 2.33
N PHE A 18 -26.66 -12.37 2.41
CA PHE A 18 -25.22 -12.12 2.34
C PHE A 18 -24.79 -11.48 1.01
N SER A 19 -25.48 -11.82 -0.09
CA SER A 19 -25.17 -11.32 -1.43
C SER A 19 -25.58 -9.86 -1.67
N LEU A 20 -26.56 -9.33 -0.93
CA LEU A 20 -27.06 -7.96 -1.10
C LEU A 20 -26.15 -6.88 -0.45
N SER A 21 -25.18 -7.27 0.38
CA SER A 21 -24.36 -6.34 1.16
C SER A 21 -23.23 -5.63 0.38
N PHE A 22 -23.02 -5.97 -0.90
CA PHE A 22 -21.87 -5.49 -1.68
C PHE A 22 -22.12 -4.20 -2.49
N LEU A 23 -23.31 -3.59 -2.40
CA LEU A 23 -23.62 -2.30 -3.04
C LEU A 23 -23.33 -1.11 -2.11
N SER A 24 -22.05 -0.90 -1.79
CA SER A 24 -21.60 0.31 -1.09
C SER A 24 -20.81 1.21 -2.03
N CYS A 25 -21.38 2.35 -2.39
CA CYS A 25 -20.74 3.38 -3.21
C CYS A 25 -20.64 4.67 -2.38
N SER A 26 -19.43 5.21 -2.21
CA SER A 26 -19.23 6.54 -1.60
C SER A 26 -18.00 7.22 -2.19
N LYS A 27 -17.98 8.56 -2.18
CA LYS A 27 -17.13 9.40 -3.04
C LYS A 27 -16.36 10.45 -2.23
N SER A 28 -15.07 10.63 -2.55
CA SER A 28 -14.14 11.66 -2.02
C SER A 28 -13.70 11.50 -0.54
N LYS A 29 -12.55 12.02 -0.06
CA LYS A 29 -11.76 13.18 -0.51
C LYS A 29 -10.23 13.06 -0.18
N ILE A 30 -9.45 14.04 -0.66
CA ILE A 30 -7.98 14.10 -0.83
C ILE A 30 -7.42 15.32 -0.04
N GLN A 31 -6.21 15.43 0.55
CA GLN A 31 -4.94 14.65 0.56
C GLN A 31 -4.16 14.88 1.89
N GLN A 32 -3.13 14.08 2.23
CA GLN A 32 -1.94 14.63 2.92
C GLN A 32 -0.63 13.84 2.68
N SER A 33 0.39 14.51 2.14
CA SER A 33 1.73 13.98 1.87
C SER A 33 2.77 14.74 2.70
N ILE A 34 3.50 14.05 3.58
CA ILE A 34 4.59 14.62 4.37
C ILE A 34 5.94 14.18 3.75
N PRO A 35 6.78 15.10 3.23
CA PRO A 35 8.13 14.77 2.81
C PRO A 35 9.05 14.63 4.04
N PHE A 36 9.55 13.42 4.29
CA PHE A 36 10.48 13.14 5.39
C PHE A 36 11.93 13.30 4.91
N SER A 37 12.60 14.38 5.32
CA SER A 37 14.00 14.65 4.98
C SER A 37 14.95 14.16 6.07
N ILE A 38 15.67 13.06 5.82
CA ILE A 38 16.84 12.67 6.64
C ILE A 38 18.09 13.25 5.98
N ASN A 39 18.73 14.19 6.67
CA ASN A 39 20.08 14.62 6.33
C ASN A 39 21.07 13.63 6.96
N THR A 40 21.82 12.87 6.15
CA THR A 40 23.02 12.16 6.64
C THR A 40 24.06 12.09 5.54
N GLU A 41 25.14 12.85 5.71
CA GLU A 41 26.36 12.67 4.93
C GLU A 41 27.05 11.36 5.36
N LYS A 42 27.48 10.51 4.41
CA LYS A 42 28.90 10.20 4.24
C LYS A 42 29.23 9.46 2.93
N SER A 43 30.33 9.86 2.33
CA SER A 43 30.95 9.26 1.13
C SER A 43 31.29 7.77 1.28
N ALA A 44 30.97 6.98 0.24
CA ALA A 44 31.76 5.83 -0.18
C ALA A 44 31.78 5.72 -1.73
N ASN A 45 32.99 5.70 -2.30
CA ASN A 45 33.22 5.76 -3.75
C ASN A 45 33.36 4.34 -4.33
N LYS A 46 32.49 3.92 -5.27
CA LYS A 46 32.67 2.63 -5.96
C LYS A 46 32.12 2.57 -7.40
N SER A 47 33.05 2.59 -8.35
CA SER A 47 32.97 2.00 -9.70
C SER A 47 31.71 2.29 -10.56
N ARG A 48 31.83 3.28 -11.45
CA ARG A 48 30.86 3.53 -12.53
C ARG A 48 30.86 2.38 -13.56
N LYS A 49 29.90 1.46 -13.45
CA LYS A 49 29.20 0.98 -14.64
C LYS A 49 27.89 1.76 -14.75
N ASN A 50 27.40 2.00 -15.97
CA ASN A 50 26.08 2.59 -16.23
C ASN A 50 24.99 1.60 -15.79
N LYS A 51 24.76 1.54 -14.47
CA LYS A 51 23.66 0.83 -13.84
C LYS A 51 22.60 1.86 -13.49
N THR A 52 21.37 1.64 -13.95
CA THR A 52 20.20 2.36 -13.46
C THR A 52 20.21 2.33 -11.94
N LYS A 53 20.08 3.49 -11.31
CA LYS A 53 20.01 3.61 -9.85
C LYS A 53 18.80 2.82 -9.36
N PRO A 54 18.92 1.99 -8.30
CA PRO A 54 17.80 1.22 -7.81
C PRO A 54 16.74 2.16 -7.21
N ARG A 55 15.46 1.82 -7.40
CA ARG A 55 14.32 2.60 -6.92
C ARG A 55 13.33 1.64 -6.27
N ILE A 56 12.70 2.05 -5.17
CA ILE A 56 11.69 1.25 -4.49
C ILE A 56 10.48 2.14 -4.18
N GLY A 57 9.29 1.65 -4.54
CA GLY A 57 8.01 2.28 -4.23
C GLY A 57 7.30 1.54 -3.11
N PHE A 58 6.75 2.29 -2.14
CA PHE A 58 5.87 1.77 -1.10
C PHE A 58 4.50 2.44 -1.20
N SER A 59 3.43 1.65 -1.23
CA SER A 59 2.05 2.12 -1.03
C SER A 59 1.41 1.32 0.11
N ILE A 60 1.13 2.00 1.22
CA ILE A 60 0.67 1.37 2.46
C ILE A 60 -0.68 1.94 2.88
N ALA A 61 -1.65 1.06 3.11
CA ALA A 61 -2.97 1.42 3.59
C ALA A 61 -2.91 1.95 5.03
N SER A 62 -3.44 3.15 5.27
CA SER A 62 -3.24 3.88 6.54
C SER A 62 -3.94 3.24 7.74
N ASP A 63 -5.00 2.47 7.48
CA ASP A 63 -5.71 1.65 8.45
C ASP A 63 -4.85 0.50 9.01
N THR A 64 -3.87 0.02 8.24
CA THR A 64 -2.85 -0.97 8.66
C THR A 64 -1.57 -0.33 9.25
N PHE A 65 -1.55 0.99 9.45
CA PHE A 65 -0.33 1.71 9.80
C PHE A 65 0.06 1.57 11.28
N ILE A 66 0.66 0.42 11.61
CA ILE A 66 1.46 0.25 12.83
C ILE A 66 2.72 1.10 12.68
N LEU A 67 2.59 2.38 13.04
CA LEU A 67 3.49 3.48 12.75
C LEU A 67 4.97 3.14 13.01
N GLU A 68 5.28 2.54 14.16
CA GLU A 68 6.64 2.16 14.54
C GLU A 68 7.28 1.08 13.65
N ARG A 69 6.50 0.09 13.20
CA ARG A 69 7.03 -1.00 12.36
C ARG A 69 7.40 -0.46 10.98
N TRP A 70 6.45 0.19 10.32
CA TRP A 70 6.68 0.73 8.99
C TRP A 70 7.75 1.83 9.00
N ASN A 71 7.81 2.68 10.04
CA ASN A 71 8.92 3.62 10.22
C ASN A 71 10.29 2.94 10.30
N LYS A 72 10.39 1.75 10.93
CA LYS A 72 11.63 0.97 10.97
C LYS A 72 11.95 0.37 9.60
N ASP A 73 10.97 -0.25 8.94
CA ASP A 73 11.15 -0.87 7.62
C ASP A 73 11.59 0.18 6.58
N ILE A 74 10.89 1.32 6.49
CA ILE A 74 11.22 2.44 5.59
C ILE A 74 12.65 2.96 5.84
N LYS A 75 13.06 3.11 7.10
CA LYS A 75 14.43 3.55 7.45
C LYS A 75 15.50 2.58 6.92
N ILE A 76 15.30 1.27 7.11
CA ILE A 76 16.23 0.24 6.63
C ILE A 76 16.32 0.26 5.10
N PHE A 77 15.18 0.23 4.40
CA PHE A 77 15.20 0.28 2.93
C PHE A 77 15.81 1.58 2.40
N SER A 78 15.53 2.73 3.04
CA SER A 78 16.09 4.02 2.64
C SER A 78 17.62 4.07 2.82
N SER A 79 18.17 3.54 3.93
CA SER A 79 19.62 3.55 4.15
C SER A 79 20.37 2.65 3.17
N GLU A 80 19.88 1.43 2.93
CA GLU A 80 20.53 0.49 2.02
C GLU A 80 20.45 0.96 0.56
N ILE A 81 19.30 1.49 0.13
CA ILE A 81 19.13 1.99 -1.25
C ILE A 81 19.91 3.29 -1.47
N ALA A 82 19.99 4.19 -0.48
CA ALA A 82 20.84 5.37 -0.55
C ALA A 82 22.33 5.01 -0.63
N ALA A 83 22.78 3.96 0.07
CA ALA A 83 24.16 3.45 -0.04
C ALA A 83 24.48 2.89 -1.44
N LEU A 84 23.46 2.46 -2.20
CA LEU A 84 23.56 2.08 -3.61
C LEU A 84 23.37 3.26 -4.58
N GLY A 85 23.18 4.49 -4.07
CA GLY A 85 22.94 5.70 -4.87
C GLY A 85 21.53 5.79 -5.48
N GLY A 86 20.59 5.00 -4.97
CA GLY A 86 19.18 4.95 -5.35
C GLY A 86 18.26 5.84 -4.51
N GLU A 87 16.96 5.68 -4.70
CA GLU A 87 15.91 6.39 -3.94
C GLU A 87 14.75 5.48 -3.52
N VAL A 88 14.04 5.87 -2.46
CA VAL A 88 12.82 5.21 -1.99
C VAL A 88 11.68 6.22 -1.97
N LEU A 89 10.56 5.90 -2.61
CA LEU A 89 9.35 6.73 -2.60
C LEU A 89 8.27 6.07 -1.74
N PHE A 90 7.74 6.81 -0.77
CA PHE A 90 6.77 6.33 0.20
C PHE A 90 5.43 7.04 0.05
N GLN A 91 4.33 6.27 0.00
CA GLN A 91 2.96 6.78 -0.07
C GLN A 91 2.03 6.06 0.92
N LEU A 92 1.14 6.83 1.54
CA LEU A 92 0.11 6.37 2.47
C LEU A 92 -1.25 6.47 1.79
N SER A 93 -1.97 5.35 1.61
CA SER A 93 -3.33 5.34 1.08
C SER A 93 -4.34 5.48 2.21
N ALA A 94 -4.88 6.68 2.35
CA ALA A 94 -5.90 7.01 3.37
C ALA A 94 -7.33 6.58 3.01
N GLY A 95 -7.53 5.92 1.86
CA GLY A 95 -8.85 5.64 1.27
C GLY A 95 -9.08 4.17 0.89
N GLY A 96 -8.45 3.24 1.61
CA GLY A 96 -8.59 1.80 1.35
C GLY A 96 -8.02 1.35 -0.01
N THR A 97 -8.55 0.24 -0.53
CA THR A 97 -8.02 -0.45 -1.72
C THR A 97 -7.94 0.45 -2.96
N GLU A 98 -8.98 1.20 -3.28
CA GLU A 98 -8.99 2.09 -4.46
C GLU A 98 -7.90 3.15 -4.38
N ALA A 99 -7.72 3.78 -3.22
CA ALA A 99 -6.65 4.75 -3.01
C ALA A 99 -5.26 4.09 -3.06
N GLN A 100 -5.14 2.82 -2.69
CA GLN A 100 -3.89 2.06 -2.84
C GLN A 100 -3.60 1.73 -4.31
N ILE A 101 -4.62 1.37 -5.10
CA ILE A 101 -4.50 1.13 -6.54
C ILE A 101 -3.99 2.39 -7.24
N THR A 102 -4.61 3.56 -7.01
CA THR A 102 -4.15 4.83 -7.60
C THR A 102 -2.69 5.17 -7.25
N GLN A 103 -2.22 4.78 -6.06
CA GLN A 103 -0.82 4.98 -5.67
C GLN A 103 0.13 4.01 -6.36
N ILE A 104 -0.26 2.75 -6.55
CA ILE A 104 0.49 1.77 -7.33
C ILE A 104 0.59 2.23 -8.79
N GLU A 105 -0.52 2.67 -9.39
CA GLU A 105 -0.54 3.27 -10.74
C GLU A 105 0.37 4.49 -10.84
N TYR A 106 0.38 5.36 -9.82
CA TYR A 106 1.32 6.48 -9.77
C TYR A 106 2.78 6.01 -9.71
N LEU A 107 3.12 5.02 -8.87
CA LEU A 107 4.47 4.49 -8.77
C LEU A 107 4.94 3.91 -10.12
N LEU A 108 4.11 3.10 -10.77
CA LEU A 108 4.36 2.58 -12.11
C LEU A 108 4.53 3.70 -13.16
N SER A 109 3.73 4.77 -13.09
CA SER A 109 3.87 5.96 -13.96
C SER A 109 5.19 6.71 -13.78
N LYS A 110 5.92 6.45 -12.68
CA LYS A 110 7.24 7.00 -12.40
C LYS A 110 8.38 6.06 -12.77
N ASP A 111 8.13 4.87 -13.32
CA ASP A 111 9.14 3.83 -13.57
C ASP A 111 9.83 3.37 -12.26
N ILE A 112 9.00 2.99 -11.29
CA ILE A 112 9.36 2.47 -9.95
C ILE A 112 8.76 1.07 -9.77
#